data_AF-A0A859FI79-F1
#
_entry.id   AF-A0A859FI79-F1
#
_cell.length_a   1.000
_cell.length_b   1.000
_cell.length_c   1.000
_cell.angle_alpha   90.00
_cell.angle_beta   90.00
_cell.angle_gamma   90.00
#
_symmetry.space_group_name_H-M   'P 1'
#
loop_
_entity.id
_entity.type
_entity.pdbx_description
1 polymer ?
#
loop_
_entity_poly.entity_id
_entity_poly.type
_entity_poly.pdbx_seq_one_letter_code
_entity_poly.pdbx_strand_id
1 'polypeptide(L)' 'MKKVLLVEDERIIRRGLVLTFDWHSHDCCIVGEASDGLEASRYNLI' A
#
# COMPACT_ATOMS: atom_id res chain seq x y z
N MET A 1 -1.63 14.08 -5.69
CA MET A 1 -1.05 12.78 -5.33
C MET A 1 -1.47 12.36 -3.93
N LYS A 2 -2.34 11.35 -3.83
CA LYS A 2 -2.77 10.71 -2.60
C LYS A 2 -1.73 9.67 -2.18
N LYS A 3 -1.32 9.70 -0.91
CA LYS A 3 -0.43 8.69 -0.33
C LYS A 3 -1.26 7.46 0.03
N VAL A 4 -0.86 6.29 -0.44
CA VAL A 4 -1.53 5.01 -0.16
C VAL A 4 -0.58 4.11 0.62
N LEU A 5 -1.04 3.61 1.77
CA LEU A 5 -0.41 2.51 2.48
C LEU A 5 -1.18 1.24 2.13
N LEU A 6 -0.48 0.24 1.59
CA LEU A 6 -1.10 -1.04 1.23
C LEU A 6 -0.95 -2.01 2.42
N VAL A 7 -2.07 -2.38 3.05
CA VAL A 7 -2.11 -3.32 4.17
C VAL A 7 -2.84 -4.57 3.74
N GLU A 8 -2.14 -5.70 3.73
CA GLU A 8 -2.64 -7.00 3.26
C GLU A 8 -1.76 -8.10 3.85
N ASP A 9 -2.29 -9.21 4.37
CA ASP A 9 -1.50 -10.27 5.03
C ASP A 9 -0.82 -11.21 4.04
N GLU A 10 -1.47 -11.61 2.95
CA GLU A 10 -0.86 -12.44 1.93
C GLU A 10 0.11 -11.67 1.03
N ARG A 11 1.41 -11.99 1.15
CA ARG A 11 2.47 -11.39 0.32
C ARG A 11 2.17 -11.45 -1.17
N ILE A 12 1.60 -12.56 -1.68
CA ILE A 12 1.34 -12.70 -3.12
C ILE A 12 0.25 -11.73 -3.59
N ILE A 13 -0.80 -11.51 -2.78
CA ILE A 13 -1.89 -10.59 -3.09
C ILE A 13 -1.39 -9.15 -3.00
N ARG A 14 -0.67 -8.80 -1.92
CA ARG A 14 -0.08 -7.48 -1.72
C ARG A 14 0.82 -7.07 -2.89
N ARG A 15 1.70 -7.97 -3.33
CA ARG A 15 2.57 -7.74 -4.50
C ARG A 15 1.79 -7.67 -5.81
N GLY A 16 0.72 -8.45 -5.95
CA GLY A 16 -0.21 -8.34 -7.07
C GLY A 16 -0.74 -6.91 -7.18
N LEU A 17 -1.33 -6.37 -6.12
CA LEU A 17 -1.89 -5.02 -6.08
C LEU A 17 -0.85 -3.92 -6.41
N VAL A 18 0.37 -4.05 -5.89
CA VAL A 18 1.47 -3.12 -6.22
C VAL A 18 1.78 -3.11 -7.71
N LEU A 19 1.78 -4.28 -8.36
CA LEU A 19 2.28 -4.45 -9.73
C LEU A 19 1.20 -4.30 -10.81
N THR A 20 -0.07 -4.60 -10.50
CA THR A 20 -1.14 -4.70 -11.50
C THR A 20 -2.08 -3.50 -11.52
N PHE A 21 -2.19 -2.75 -10.43
CA PHE A 21 -3.03 -1.57 -10.38
C PHE A 21 -2.27 -0.33 -10.86
N ASP A 22 -2.89 0.47 -11.72
CA ASP A 22 -2.30 1.72 -12.18
C ASP A 22 -2.58 2.86 -11.18
N TRP A 23 -1.72 2.92 -10.16
CA TRP A 23 -1.78 3.94 -9.12
C TRP A 23 -1.58 5.36 -9.69
N HIS A 24 -0.75 5.49 -10.73
CA HIS A 24 -0.36 6.78 -11.26
C HIS A 24 -1.52 7.47 -11.99
N SER A 25 -2.28 6.75 -12.82
CA SER A 25 -3.46 7.34 -13.51
C SER A 25 -4.57 7.78 -12.54
N HIS A 26 -4.56 7.28 -11.31
CA HIS A 26 -5.51 7.65 -10.26
C HIS A 26 -4.99 8.75 -9.31
N ASP A 27 -3.87 9.41 -9.65
CA ASP A 27 -3.19 10.39 -8.80
C ASP A 27 -2.84 9.81 -7.40
N CYS A 28 -2.45 8.53 -7.35
CA CYS A 28 -2.05 7.82 -6.15
C CYS A 28 -0.57 7.42 -6.20
N CYS A 29 0.05 7.30 -5.02
CA CYS A 29 1.40 6.78 -4.86
C CYS A 29 1.46 5.89 -3.62
N ILE A 30 1.96 4.66 -3.78
CA ILE A 30 2.22 3.77 -2.66
C ILE A 30 3.42 4.31 -1.87
N VAL A 31 3.21 4.57 -0.58
CA VAL A 31 4.23 5.08 0.34
C VAL A 31 4.74 4.02 1.32
N GLY A 32 4.13 2.83 1.29
CA GLY A 32 4.51 1.71 2.13
C GLY A 32 3.65 0.47 1.88
N GLU A 33 4.15 -0.65 2.35
CA GLU A 33 3.44 -1.93 2.44
C GLU A 33 3.46 -2.39 3.91
N ALA A 34 2.40 -3.06 4.36
CA ALA A 34 2.34 -3.69 5.67
C ALA A 34 1.62 -5.04 5.56
N SER A 35 2.05 -6.00 6.37
CA SER A 35 1.50 -7.36 6.46
C SER A 35 0.38 -7.51 7.50
N ASP A 36 0.20 -6.53 8.36
CA ASP A 36 -0.87 -6.51 9.36
C ASP A 36 -1.13 -5.07 9.85
N GLY A 37 -2.13 -4.93 10.73
CA GLY A 37 -2.49 -3.63 11.32
C GLY A 37 -1.43 -3.06 12.26
N LEU A 38 -0.61 -3.89 12.91
CA LEU A 38 0.44 -3.44 13.82
C LEU A 38 1.62 -2.84 13.04
N GLU A 39 2.04 -3.47 11.95
CA GLU A 39 3.04 -2.93 11.03
C GLU A 39 2.52 -1.64 10.37
N ALA A 40 1.26 -1.62 9.95
CA ALA A 40 0.63 -0.43 9.37
C ALA A 40 0.63 0.76 10.34
N SER A 41 0.42 0.53 11.64
CA SER A 41 0.41 1.58 12.67
C SER A 41 1.73 2.34 12.81
N ARG A 42 2.83 1.79 12.31
CA ARG A 42 4.17 2.42 12.35
C ARG A 42 4.35 3.50 11.29
N TYR A 43 3.47 3.57 10.30
CA TYR A 43 3.51 4.59 9.26
C TYR A 43 2.81 5.86 9.72
N ASN A 44 3.54 6.98 9.76
CA ASN A 44 2.94 8.29 10.03
C ASN A 44 2.35 8.87 8.74
N LEU A 45 1.06 8.59 8.48
CA LEU A 45 0.37 9.03 7.26
C LEU A 45 -0.29 10.42 7.35
N ILE A 46 -0.06 11.16 8.44
CA ILE A 46 -0.61 12.50 8.70
C ILE A 46 0.49 13.42 9.22
#